data_AF-F6DN19-F1
#
_entry.id   AF-F6DN19-F1
#
_cell.length_a   1.000
_cell.length_b   1.000
_cell.length_c   1.000
_cell.angle_alpha   90.00
_cell.angle_beta   90.00
_cell.angle_gamma   90.00
#
_symmetry.space_group_name_H-M   'P 1'
#
loop_
_entity.id
_entity.type
_entity.pdbx_description
1 polymer ?
#
loop_
_entity_poly.entity_id
_entity_poly.type
_entity_poly.pdbx_seq_one_letter_code
_entity_poly.pdbx_strand_id
1 'polypeptide(L)'
;MAVSKANRDLFLFGGIRLKTWYVEDAGGGCRAFGEILVLVCEETGEVYSATVPVTWNHKMGWEELVCQLMIKLMDQAQATIHDQYLVCSGNIFHTYHKWLTDHNYTWETHKMDGLAHEAAEGEFHRMAAEAGFPGMGLQERDYRSYYTELEKWVSSDPERKQKYWKDREVRKKPAVPRYVLKSNLRTSRTCQHCNKKIPPFSPVVELKFRKDGRKIRAFFHPECSPTKPLKTQLDQLEVQWKGNKLTGVIVPCPEEIHCSICGEAVEPGQRTFYAYKDNKLVCGHLHCFEQSKPSSETG
;
A
#
# COMPACT_ATOMS: atom_id res chain seq x y z
N MET A 1 22.81 27.12 -28.03
CA MET A 1 22.36 25.84 -28.63
C MET A 1 20.89 25.68 -28.25
N ALA A 2 20.00 25.83 -29.23
CA ALA A 2 18.56 25.83 -29.02
C ALA A 2 18.05 24.38 -28.96
N VAL A 3 17.41 24.01 -27.85
CA VAL A 3 16.71 22.73 -27.72
C VAL A 3 15.26 22.95 -28.16
N SER A 4 14.90 22.24 -29.23
CA SER A 4 13.58 22.10 -29.82
C SER A 4 12.51 21.80 -28.76
N LYS A 5 11.57 22.73 -28.53
CA LYS A 5 10.28 22.41 -27.90
C LYS A 5 9.43 21.67 -28.93
N ALA A 6 9.21 20.38 -28.68
CA ALA A 6 8.25 19.59 -29.45
C ALA A 6 6.84 20.14 -29.22
N ASN A 7 6.24 20.68 -30.27
CA ASN A 7 4.82 20.99 -30.34
C ASN A 7 4.06 19.66 -30.23
N ARG A 8 3.39 19.41 -29.11
CA ARG A 8 2.37 18.35 -29.02
C ARG A 8 1.09 18.92 -29.63
N ASP A 9 0.61 18.26 -30.69
CA ASP A 9 -0.59 18.64 -31.42
C ASP A 9 -1.81 18.69 -30.49
N LEU A 10 -2.39 19.88 -30.34
CA LEU A 10 -3.68 20.11 -29.71
C LEU A 10 -4.78 19.61 -30.65
N PHE A 11 -5.51 18.57 -30.25
CA PHE A 11 -6.70 18.14 -30.96
C PHE A 11 -7.88 19.05 -30.60
N LEU A 12 -8.27 19.91 -31.55
CA LEU A 12 -9.46 20.75 -31.48
C LEU A 12 -10.66 19.98 -32.04
N PHE A 13 -11.51 19.42 -31.17
CA PHE A 13 -12.87 19.06 -31.55
C PHE A 13 -13.84 20.10 -30.98
N GLY A 14 -14.45 20.92 -31.85
CA GLY A 14 -15.64 21.72 -31.50
C GLY A 14 -15.46 22.85 -30.47
N GLY A 15 -14.26 23.40 -30.30
CA GLY A 15 -14.02 24.55 -29.40
C GLY A 15 -13.82 24.22 -27.92
N ILE A 16 -13.85 22.94 -27.55
CA ILE A 16 -13.50 22.47 -26.20
C ILE A 16 -12.00 22.18 -26.19
N ARG A 17 -11.21 22.98 -25.45
CA ARG A 17 -9.81 22.66 -25.18
C ARG A 17 -9.73 21.66 -24.04
N LEU A 18 -9.37 20.43 -24.36
CA LEU A 18 -9.04 19.42 -23.36
C LEU A 18 -7.76 19.84 -22.63
N LYS A 19 -7.81 19.89 -21.30
CA LYS A 19 -6.66 20.22 -20.46
C LYS A 19 -6.04 18.94 -19.89
N THR A 20 -4.75 19.02 -19.58
CA THR A 20 -4.10 18.03 -18.72
C THR A 20 -3.93 18.63 -17.34
N TRP A 21 -4.47 17.95 -16.33
CA TRP A 21 -4.38 18.36 -14.94
C TRP A 21 -3.44 17.46 -14.16
N TYR A 22 -2.49 18.08 -13.47
CA TYR A 22 -1.48 17.44 -12.64
C TYR A 22 -1.89 17.59 -11.17
N VAL A 23 -1.90 16.48 -10.44
CA VAL A 23 -2.30 16.42 -9.03
C VAL A 23 -1.12 15.97 -8.17
N GLU A 24 -0.70 16.85 -7.26
CA GLU A 24 0.46 16.62 -6.39
C GLU A 24 0.16 17.04 -4.94
N ASP A 25 0.92 16.49 -3.99
CA ASP A 25 0.95 16.91 -2.60
C ASP A 25 2.34 17.33 -2.09
N ALA A 26 2.36 18.15 -1.03
CA ALA A 26 3.56 18.46 -0.28
C ALA A 26 3.29 18.45 1.24
N GLY A 27 4.35 18.17 2.01
CA GLY A 27 4.29 18.21 3.48
C GLY A 27 3.82 16.91 4.15
N GLY A 28 3.49 15.85 3.41
CA GLY A 28 3.04 14.57 3.99
C GLY A 28 4.03 13.94 4.99
N GLY A 29 5.33 14.13 4.77
CA GLY A 29 6.40 13.66 5.66
C GLY A 29 6.66 14.54 6.89
N CYS A 30 6.10 15.74 6.96
CA CYS A 30 6.29 16.69 8.05
C CYS A 30 5.16 16.58 9.08
N ARG A 31 5.46 16.63 10.37
CA ARG A 31 4.44 16.71 11.44
C ARG A 31 3.93 18.12 11.69
N ALA A 32 4.68 19.13 11.25
CA ALA A 32 4.25 20.51 11.28
C ALA A 32 3.45 20.84 10.02
N PHE A 33 2.44 21.69 10.19
CA PHE A 33 1.52 22.20 9.18
C PHE A 33 0.64 21.16 8.50
N GLY A 34 -0.33 21.60 7.70
CA GLY A 34 -1.15 20.72 6.87
C GLY A 34 -0.40 20.22 5.64
N GLU A 35 -0.84 19.14 5.00
CA GLU A 35 -0.42 18.86 3.62
C GLU A 35 -1.01 19.91 2.69
N ILE A 36 -0.24 20.30 1.67
CA ILE A 36 -0.77 21.04 0.54
C ILE A 36 -1.14 20.04 -0.55
N LEU A 37 -2.29 20.25 -1.16
CA LEU A 37 -2.74 19.58 -2.38
C LEU A 37 -2.78 20.62 -3.49
N VAL A 38 -2.32 20.27 -4.68
CA VAL A 38 -2.41 21.14 -5.86
C VAL A 38 -3.06 20.44 -7.04
N LEU A 39 -3.75 21.25 -7.85
CA LEU A 39 -4.27 20.89 -9.16
C LEU A 39 -3.72 21.93 -10.15
N VAL A 40 -2.91 21.47 -11.11
CA VAL A 40 -2.15 22.36 -12.00
C VAL A 40 -2.38 21.99 -13.45
N CYS A 41 -2.58 22.97 -14.33
CA CYS A 41 -2.55 22.77 -15.78
C CYS A 41 -1.30 23.46 -16.32
N GLU A 42 -0.27 22.68 -16.64
CA GLU A 42 1.02 23.23 -17.08
C GLU A 42 0.92 23.97 -18.42
N GLU A 43 -0.02 23.57 -19.29
CA GLU A 43 -0.23 24.23 -20.59
C GLU A 43 -0.76 25.67 -20.44
N THR A 44 -1.53 25.93 -19.38
CA THR A 44 -2.15 27.23 -19.12
C THR A 44 -1.45 28.02 -18.00
N GLY A 45 -0.67 27.34 -17.16
CA GLY A 45 -0.07 27.89 -15.94
C GLY A 45 -1.07 28.06 -14.79
N GLU A 46 -2.29 27.52 -14.91
CA GLU A 46 -3.29 27.58 -13.84
C GLU A 46 -2.87 26.69 -12.66
N VAL A 47 -2.96 27.24 -11.45
CA VAL A 47 -2.60 26.56 -10.19
C VAL A 47 -3.71 26.78 -9.18
N TYR A 48 -4.28 25.69 -8.68
CA TYR A 48 -5.25 25.68 -7.60
C TYR A 48 -4.68 24.88 -6.43
N SER A 49 -4.83 25.37 -5.20
CA SER A 49 -4.28 24.71 -4.01
C SER A 49 -5.29 24.62 -2.87
N ALA A 50 -5.16 23.57 -2.07
CA ALA A 50 -5.90 23.38 -0.82
C ALA A 50 -4.98 22.88 0.28
N THR A 51 -5.23 23.33 1.51
CA THR A 51 -4.52 22.83 2.69
C THR A 51 -5.37 21.78 3.40
N VAL A 52 -4.81 20.60 3.65
CA VAL A 52 -5.38 19.59 4.54
C VAL A 52 -5.22 20.09 5.98
N PRO A 53 -6.30 20.31 6.74
CA PRO A 53 -6.21 20.75 8.12
C PRO A 53 -5.30 19.88 8.99
N VAL A 54 -4.63 20.47 9.98
CA VAL A 54 -3.79 19.71 10.92
C VAL A 54 -4.62 18.76 11.80
N THR A 55 -5.90 19.07 12.02
CA THR A 55 -6.89 18.25 12.71
C THR A 55 -8.29 18.48 12.11
N TRP A 56 -9.21 17.52 12.27
CA TRP A 56 -10.61 17.60 11.82
C TRP A 56 -11.48 16.62 12.64
N ASN A 57 -12.79 16.55 12.39
CA ASN A 57 -13.65 15.62 13.14
C ASN A 57 -13.40 14.15 12.75
N HIS A 58 -13.60 13.20 13.68
CA HIS A 58 -13.37 11.77 13.40
C HIS A 58 -14.41 11.10 12.47
N LYS A 59 -15.34 11.85 11.87
CA LYS A 59 -16.39 11.26 11.01
C LYS A 59 -15.90 10.98 9.59
N MET A 60 -14.71 11.49 9.23
CA MET A 60 -14.15 11.37 7.88
C MET A 60 -12.71 10.88 7.95
N GLY A 61 -12.37 9.89 7.13
CA GLY A 61 -11.01 9.42 6.96
C GLY A 61 -10.13 10.45 6.27
N TRP A 62 -8.82 10.37 6.49
CA TRP A 62 -7.85 11.28 5.86
C TRP A 62 -7.91 11.27 4.32
N GLU A 63 -7.98 10.10 3.69
CA GLU A 63 -8.07 9.99 2.23
C GLU A 63 -9.42 10.50 1.68
N GLU A 64 -10.50 10.37 2.46
CA GLU A 64 -11.83 10.89 2.09
C GLU A 64 -11.83 12.42 2.11
N LEU A 65 -11.22 13.02 3.13
CA LEU A 65 -11.04 14.47 3.23
C LEU A 65 -10.22 15.01 2.06
N VAL A 66 -9.11 14.34 1.73
CA VAL A 66 -8.28 14.69 0.57
C VAL A 66 -9.11 14.61 -0.72
N CYS A 67 -9.85 13.52 -0.92
CA CYS A 67 -10.71 13.37 -2.09
C CYS A 67 -11.72 14.51 -2.21
N GLN A 68 -12.36 14.94 -1.12
CA GLN A 68 -13.28 16.07 -1.14
C GLN A 68 -12.60 17.40 -1.45
N LEU A 69 -11.38 17.62 -0.93
CA LEU A 69 -10.61 18.81 -1.27
C LEU A 69 -10.22 18.82 -2.75
N MET A 70 -9.81 17.68 -3.30
CA MET A 70 -9.49 17.56 -4.73
C MET A 70 -10.70 17.83 -5.62
N ILE A 71 -11.87 17.28 -5.28
CA ILE A 71 -13.12 17.55 -6.02
C ILE A 71 -13.42 19.06 -6.00
N LYS A 72 -13.24 19.74 -4.87
CA LYS A 72 -13.41 21.21 -4.79
C LYS A 72 -12.42 21.95 -5.67
N LEU A 73 -11.16 21.50 -5.75
CA LEU A 73 -10.17 22.09 -6.66
C LEU A 73 -10.59 21.90 -8.12
N MET A 74 -11.11 20.71 -8.48
CA MET A 74 -11.65 20.46 -9.82
C MET A 74 -12.82 21.38 -10.15
N ASP A 75 -13.75 21.58 -9.22
CA ASP A 75 -14.89 22.48 -9.39
C ASP A 75 -14.43 23.93 -9.62
N GLN A 76 -13.44 24.39 -8.83
CA GLN A 76 -12.84 25.73 -8.97
C GLN A 76 -12.14 25.91 -10.32
N ALA A 77 -11.43 24.88 -10.76
CA ALA A 77 -10.71 24.85 -12.03
C ALA A 77 -11.62 24.66 -13.25
N GLN A 78 -12.92 24.40 -13.02
CA GLN A 78 -13.87 23.97 -14.04
C GLN A 78 -13.35 22.74 -14.80
N ALA A 79 -12.62 21.87 -14.10
CA ALA A 79 -12.02 20.66 -14.65
C ALA A 79 -13.12 19.62 -14.89
N THR A 80 -13.14 19.03 -16.09
CA THR A 80 -14.24 18.20 -16.56
C THR A 80 -13.85 16.73 -16.72
N ILE A 81 -14.83 15.86 -16.93
CA ILE A 81 -14.62 14.44 -17.24
C ILE A 81 -13.88 14.22 -18.57
N HIS A 82 -13.88 15.22 -19.46
CA HIS A 82 -13.20 15.13 -20.75
C HIS A 82 -11.70 15.46 -20.65
N ASP A 83 -11.27 16.10 -19.56
CA ASP A 83 -9.86 16.40 -19.33
C ASP A 83 -9.06 15.14 -18.96
N GLN A 84 -7.74 15.21 -19.13
CA GLN A 84 -6.80 14.19 -18.67
C GLN A 84 -6.30 14.55 -17.27
N TYR A 85 -6.22 13.55 -16.38
CA TYR A 85 -5.68 13.73 -15.03
C TYR A 85 -4.43 12.86 -14.83
N LEU A 86 -3.32 13.50 -14.46
CA LEU A 86 -2.07 12.86 -14.07
C LEU A 86 -1.95 13.01 -12.56
N VAL A 87 -2.01 11.91 -11.82
CA VAL A 87 -2.10 11.94 -10.35
C VAL A 87 -0.87 11.30 -9.72
N CYS A 88 -0.31 11.94 -8.70
CA CYS A 88 0.78 11.36 -7.92
C CYS A 88 0.40 9.97 -7.37
N SER A 89 1.38 9.07 -7.29
CA SER A 89 1.21 7.73 -6.73
C SER A 89 1.16 7.70 -5.18
N GLY A 90 1.21 8.87 -4.54
CA GLY A 90 1.12 9.01 -3.10
C GLY A 90 -0.13 8.34 -2.52
N ASN A 91 0.04 7.59 -1.43
CA ASN A 91 -1.06 6.88 -0.76
C ASN A 91 -2.21 7.80 -0.31
N ILE A 92 -1.97 9.11 -0.18
CA ILE A 92 -2.96 10.12 0.16
C ILE A 92 -4.08 10.20 -0.89
N PHE A 93 -3.78 9.86 -2.15
CA PHE A 93 -4.69 9.97 -3.28
C PHE A 93 -5.46 8.68 -3.61
N HIS A 94 -5.29 7.57 -2.88
CA HIS A 94 -5.95 6.30 -3.23
C HIS A 94 -7.48 6.37 -3.31
N THR A 95 -8.12 7.07 -2.37
CA THR A 95 -9.58 7.27 -2.42
C THR A 95 -9.97 8.17 -3.61
N TYR A 96 -9.15 9.16 -3.95
CA TYR A 96 -9.34 10.01 -5.13
C TYR A 96 -9.15 9.25 -6.45
N HIS A 97 -8.15 8.37 -6.55
CA HIS A 97 -7.96 7.44 -7.68
C HIS A 97 -9.21 6.60 -7.91
N LYS A 98 -9.75 6.02 -6.84
CA LYS A 98 -11.00 5.25 -6.91
C LYS A 98 -12.16 6.12 -7.37
N TRP A 99 -12.29 7.33 -6.83
CA TRP A 99 -13.35 8.25 -7.19
C TRP A 99 -13.31 8.62 -8.67
N LEU A 100 -12.13 8.97 -9.22
CA LEU A 100 -11.96 9.26 -10.65
C LEU A 100 -12.39 8.08 -11.53
N THR A 101 -11.96 6.85 -11.18
CA THR A 101 -12.37 5.64 -11.89
C THR A 101 -13.89 5.41 -11.83
N ASP A 102 -14.48 5.50 -10.64
CA ASP A 102 -15.92 5.26 -10.45
C ASP A 102 -16.79 6.29 -11.21
N HIS A 103 -16.25 7.49 -11.45
CA HIS A 103 -16.93 8.57 -12.17
C HIS A 103 -16.48 8.70 -13.64
N ASN A 104 -15.75 7.72 -14.16
CA ASN A 104 -15.31 7.64 -15.57
C ASN A 104 -14.42 8.80 -16.05
N TYR A 105 -13.63 9.39 -15.15
CA TYR A 105 -12.59 10.34 -15.55
C TYR A 105 -11.41 9.62 -16.22
N THR A 106 -10.78 10.27 -17.19
CA THR A 106 -9.54 9.76 -17.81
C THR A 106 -8.35 10.12 -16.94
N TRP A 107 -7.74 9.12 -16.29
CA TRP A 107 -6.63 9.39 -15.38
C TRP A 107 -5.57 8.28 -15.39
N GLU A 108 -4.34 8.64 -15.02
CA GLU A 108 -3.27 7.68 -14.74
C GLU A 108 -2.33 8.19 -13.63
N THR A 109 -1.56 7.28 -13.04
CA THR A 109 -0.52 7.67 -12.10
C THR A 109 0.69 8.24 -12.82
N HIS A 110 1.22 9.35 -12.32
CA HIS A 110 2.40 10.01 -12.88
C HIS A 110 3.42 10.34 -11.78
N LYS A 111 4.71 10.29 -12.13
CA LYS A 111 5.76 10.80 -11.26
C LYS A 111 5.84 12.30 -11.46
N MET A 112 5.46 13.05 -10.44
CA MET A 112 5.43 14.51 -10.54
C MET A 112 6.83 15.12 -10.54
N ASP A 113 6.99 16.07 -11.44
CA ASP A 113 8.09 17.01 -11.55
C ASP A 113 7.53 18.34 -12.10
N GLY A 114 8.40 19.28 -12.46
CA GLY A 114 7.98 20.53 -13.07
C GLY A 114 7.09 21.41 -12.19
N LEU A 115 6.10 22.06 -12.82
CA LEU A 115 5.34 23.15 -12.21
C LEU A 115 4.45 22.65 -11.08
N ALA A 116 3.83 21.46 -11.22
CA ALA A 116 2.98 20.90 -10.19
C ALA A 116 3.76 20.64 -8.88
N HIS A 117 4.97 20.11 -9.01
CA HIS A 117 5.85 19.86 -7.88
C HIS A 117 6.32 21.17 -7.22
N GLU A 118 6.79 22.13 -8.02
CA GLU A 118 7.22 23.46 -7.55
C GLU A 118 6.07 24.21 -6.85
N ALA A 119 4.86 24.12 -7.39
CA ALA A 119 3.68 24.73 -6.80
C ALA A 119 3.34 24.14 -5.43
N ALA A 120 3.35 22.81 -5.30
CA ALA A 120 3.07 22.14 -4.03
C ALA A 120 4.09 22.50 -2.94
N GLU A 121 5.39 22.44 -3.28
CA GLU A 121 6.48 22.78 -2.35
C GLU A 121 6.49 24.26 -1.99
N GLY A 122 6.30 25.13 -2.98
CA GLY A 122 6.24 26.58 -2.80
C GLY A 122 5.10 26.99 -1.88
N GLU A 123 3.91 26.42 -2.06
CA GLU A 123 2.75 26.68 -1.20
C GLU A 123 2.94 26.14 0.22
N PHE A 124 3.58 24.98 0.38
CA PHE A 124 3.89 24.45 1.72
C PHE A 124 4.88 25.36 2.44
N HIS A 125 5.92 25.84 1.74
CA HIS A 125 6.87 26.80 2.30
C HIS A 125 6.20 28.14 2.63
N ARG A 126 5.36 28.67 1.73
CA ARG A 126 4.61 29.92 1.93
C ARG A 126 3.79 29.87 3.20
N MET A 127 3.04 28.79 3.42
CA MET A 127 2.27 28.57 4.66
C MET A 127 3.16 28.60 5.92
N ALA A 128 4.35 28.00 5.87
CA ALA A 128 5.29 28.04 6.98
C ALA A 128 5.85 29.45 7.20
N ALA A 129 6.21 30.17 6.13
CA ALA A 129 6.73 31.53 6.19
C ALA A 129 5.69 32.51 6.76
N GLU A 130 4.42 32.39 6.34
CA GLU A 130 3.30 33.17 6.86
C GLU A 130 3.03 32.93 8.35
N ALA A 131 3.37 31.74 8.85
CA ALA A 131 3.35 31.43 10.28
C ALA A 131 4.57 31.96 11.06
N GLY A 132 5.54 32.58 10.38
CA GLY A 132 6.73 33.18 10.95
C GLY A 132 7.94 32.25 11.02
N PHE A 133 7.99 31.18 10.22
CA PHE A 133 9.17 30.31 10.14
C PHE A 133 10.36 31.08 9.53
N PRO A 134 11.51 31.17 10.21
CA PRO A 134 12.65 31.98 9.74
C PRO A 134 13.60 31.21 8.81
N GLY A 135 13.39 29.91 8.61
CA GLY A 135 14.26 29.08 7.79
C GLY A 135 14.07 29.33 6.31
N MET A 136 15.12 29.05 5.54
CA MET A 136 15.05 29.09 4.07
C MET A 136 14.15 27.95 3.56
N GLY A 137 13.63 28.11 2.33
CA GLY A 137 12.86 27.06 1.67
C GLY A 137 13.64 25.76 1.46
N LEU A 138 12.96 24.75 0.93
CA LEU A 138 13.57 23.47 0.60
C LEU A 138 14.77 23.67 -0.36
N GLN A 139 15.95 23.22 0.03
CA GLN A 139 17.17 23.29 -0.78
C GLN A 139 17.54 21.90 -1.30
N GLU A 140 17.86 21.79 -2.59
CA GLU A 140 18.36 20.55 -3.23
C GLU A 140 17.49 19.31 -2.94
N ARG A 141 16.18 19.50 -2.71
CA ARG A 141 15.24 18.45 -2.29
C ARG A 141 15.65 17.73 -1.00
N ASP A 142 16.38 18.38 -0.08
CA ASP A 142 16.67 17.86 1.27
C ASP A 142 15.46 18.01 2.20
N TYR A 143 14.43 17.21 1.95
CA TYR A 143 13.21 17.20 2.75
C TYR A 143 13.49 16.86 4.21
N ARG A 144 14.51 16.05 4.48
CA ARG A 144 14.79 15.56 5.82
C ARG A 144 15.23 16.70 6.72
N SER A 145 16.21 17.48 6.28
CA SER A 145 16.70 18.63 7.06
C SER A 145 15.61 19.69 7.18
N TYR A 146 14.97 20.03 6.06
CA TYR A 146 13.90 21.02 6.03
C TYR A 146 12.73 20.69 6.99
N TYR A 147 12.20 19.47 6.93
CA TYR A 147 11.13 19.04 7.84
C TYR A 147 11.60 18.94 9.29
N THR A 148 12.85 18.56 9.54
CA THR A 148 13.40 18.52 10.89
C THR A 148 13.47 19.92 11.51
N GLU A 149 13.86 20.94 10.74
CA GLU A 149 13.91 22.32 11.20
C GLU A 149 12.52 22.88 11.49
N LEU A 150 11.56 22.66 10.57
CA LEU A 150 10.16 23.05 10.76
C LEU A 150 9.56 22.40 12.01
N GLU A 151 9.76 21.09 12.19
CA GLU A 151 9.23 20.37 13.34
C GLU A 151 9.85 20.87 14.65
N LYS A 152 11.16 21.14 14.68
CA LYS A 152 11.84 21.73 15.85
C LYS A 152 11.30 23.12 16.17
N TRP A 153 11.11 23.96 15.15
CA TRP A 153 10.60 25.31 15.32
C TRP A 153 9.14 25.32 15.80
N VAL A 154 8.25 24.51 15.22
CA VAL A 154 6.87 24.40 15.71
C VAL A 154 6.83 23.83 17.12
N SER A 155 7.62 22.80 17.42
CA SER A 155 7.56 22.11 18.71
C SER A 155 8.24 22.82 19.88
N SER A 156 9.07 23.84 19.61
CA SER A 156 9.73 24.64 20.65
C SER A 156 8.81 25.64 21.35
N ASP A 157 7.62 25.89 20.78
CA ASP A 157 6.62 26.81 21.32
C ASP A 157 5.27 26.06 21.49
N PRO A 158 4.71 25.97 22.71
CA PRO A 158 3.45 25.28 22.95
C PRO A 158 2.26 25.80 22.13
N GLU A 159 2.15 27.12 21.92
CA GLU A 159 1.05 27.73 21.17
C GLU A 159 1.17 27.39 19.69
N ARG A 160 2.38 27.51 19.12
CA ARG A 160 2.63 27.08 17.73
C ARG A 160 2.35 25.60 17.55
N LYS A 161 2.78 24.77 18.50
CA LYS A 161 2.54 23.32 18.46
C LYS A 161 1.05 23.01 18.50
N GLN A 162 0.28 23.66 19.36
CA GLN A 162 -1.17 23.46 19.39
C GLN A 162 -1.83 23.82 18.05
N LYS A 163 -1.35 24.88 17.39
CA LYS A 163 -1.94 25.40 16.15
C LYS A 163 -1.53 24.65 14.89
N TYR A 164 -0.26 24.22 14.78
CA TYR A 164 0.33 23.73 13.54
C TYR A 164 0.71 22.24 13.60
N TRP A 165 0.57 21.57 14.72
CA TRP A 165 0.97 20.16 14.82
C TRP A 165 -0.12 19.22 14.34
N LYS A 166 0.21 18.34 13.40
CA LYS A 166 -0.71 17.34 12.86
C LYS A 166 -1.20 16.40 13.97
N ASP A 167 -2.52 16.29 14.09
CA ASP A 167 -3.18 15.34 14.97
C ASP A 167 -3.11 13.93 14.35
N ARG A 168 -2.34 13.05 14.99
CA ARG A 168 -2.15 11.69 14.51
C ARG A 168 -3.40 10.84 14.62
N GLU A 169 -4.32 11.14 15.52
CA GLU A 169 -5.49 10.27 15.73
C GLU A 169 -6.45 10.32 14.55
N VAL A 170 -6.74 11.52 14.02
CA VAL A 170 -7.60 11.71 12.85
C VAL A 170 -6.93 11.25 11.54
N ARG A 171 -5.60 11.23 11.53
CA ARG A 171 -4.76 10.82 10.37
C ARG A 171 -4.47 9.32 10.29
N LYS A 172 -4.80 8.55 11.34
CA LYS A 172 -4.62 7.10 11.31
C LYS A 172 -5.62 6.48 10.34
N LYS A 173 -5.11 5.69 9.38
CA LYS A 173 -5.98 4.78 8.64
C LYS A 173 -6.72 3.89 9.64
N PRO A 174 -8.04 3.68 9.47
CA PRO A 174 -8.78 2.76 10.32
C PRO A 174 -8.07 1.43 10.41
N ALA A 175 -7.99 0.87 11.63
CA ALA A 175 -7.43 -0.45 11.78
C ALA A 175 -8.36 -1.45 11.08
N VAL A 176 -7.90 -2.00 9.95
CA VAL A 176 -8.66 -3.02 9.23
C VAL A 176 -8.11 -4.40 9.59
N PRO A 177 -8.95 -5.36 10.02
CA PRO A 177 -8.52 -6.74 10.23
C PRO A 177 -8.05 -7.35 8.91
N ARG A 178 -6.81 -7.83 8.85
CA ARG A 178 -6.25 -8.48 7.66
C ARG A 178 -6.19 -9.98 7.86
N TYR A 179 -6.89 -10.72 7.00
CA TYR A 179 -6.84 -12.18 6.97
C TYR A 179 -5.85 -12.63 5.92
N VAL A 180 -4.83 -13.39 6.33
CA VAL A 180 -3.69 -13.76 5.49
C VAL A 180 -3.54 -15.27 5.44
N LEU A 181 -3.63 -15.86 4.25
CA LEU A 181 -3.45 -17.30 4.04
C LEU A 181 -1.96 -17.65 3.89
N LYS A 182 -1.42 -18.45 4.80
CA LYS A 182 0.00 -18.83 4.86
C LYS A 182 0.20 -20.24 5.46
N SER A 183 1.44 -20.71 5.57
CA SER A 183 1.79 -21.91 6.36
C SER A 183 1.95 -21.56 7.85
N ASN A 184 1.53 -22.45 8.77
CA ASN A 184 1.73 -22.25 10.21
C ASN A 184 3.11 -22.70 10.73
N LEU A 185 3.99 -23.19 9.84
CA LEU A 185 5.33 -23.71 10.15
C LEU A 185 5.27 -24.76 11.28
N ARG A 186 6.22 -24.78 12.21
CA ARG A 186 6.30 -25.84 13.23
C ARG A 186 5.22 -25.80 14.30
N THR A 187 4.51 -24.68 14.46
CA THR A 187 3.66 -24.48 15.63
C THR A 187 2.23 -24.89 15.31
N SER A 188 1.72 -25.91 16.01
CA SER A 188 0.29 -26.18 16.02
C SER A 188 -0.47 -24.98 16.57
N ARG A 189 -1.58 -24.61 15.91
CA ARG A 189 -2.46 -23.53 16.35
C ARG A 189 -3.83 -24.09 16.71
N THR A 190 -4.62 -23.33 17.46
CA THR A 190 -6.03 -23.63 17.67
C THR A 190 -6.84 -22.71 16.78
N CYS A 191 -7.78 -23.28 16.03
CA CYS A 191 -8.70 -22.50 15.21
C CYS A 191 -9.68 -21.74 16.10
N GLN A 192 -9.79 -20.43 15.92
CA GLN A 192 -10.66 -19.57 16.72
C GLN A 192 -12.16 -19.80 16.43
N HIS A 193 -12.50 -20.39 15.28
CA HIS A 193 -13.89 -20.65 14.89
C HIS A 193 -14.37 -22.02 15.39
N CYS A 194 -13.66 -23.10 15.05
CA CYS A 194 -14.10 -24.46 15.36
C CYS A 194 -13.43 -25.07 16.60
N ASN A 195 -12.49 -24.36 17.24
CA ASN A 195 -11.68 -24.82 18.39
C ASN A 195 -10.83 -26.08 18.16
N LYS A 196 -10.78 -26.62 16.92
CA LYS A 196 -9.92 -27.76 16.57
C LYS A 196 -8.48 -27.31 16.34
N LYS A 197 -7.54 -28.25 16.47
CA LYS A 197 -6.12 -28.03 16.18
C LYS A 197 -5.90 -27.84 14.67
N ILE A 198 -5.01 -26.91 14.35
CA ILE A 198 -4.42 -26.72 13.03
C ILE A 198 -3.01 -27.34 13.14
N PRO A 199 -2.75 -28.46 12.45
CA PRO A 199 -1.46 -29.14 12.54
C PRO A 199 -0.30 -28.23 12.06
N PRO A 200 0.94 -28.46 12.54
CA PRO A 200 2.13 -27.86 11.94
C PRO A 200 2.15 -28.00 10.41
N PHE A 201 2.87 -27.13 9.70
CA PHE A 201 3.08 -27.14 8.26
C PHE A 201 1.78 -27.28 7.45
N SER A 202 0.67 -26.78 7.98
CA SER A 202 -0.62 -26.78 7.29
C SER A 202 -0.99 -25.36 6.86
N PRO A 203 -1.81 -25.21 5.80
CA PRO A 203 -2.43 -23.94 5.46
C PRO A 203 -3.22 -23.39 6.66
N VAL A 204 -3.01 -22.11 6.96
CA VAL A 204 -3.68 -21.38 8.03
C VAL A 204 -4.04 -19.99 7.54
N VAL A 205 -5.20 -19.51 7.95
CA VAL A 205 -5.54 -18.09 7.84
C VAL A 205 -5.20 -17.40 9.15
N GLU A 206 -4.29 -16.44 9.10
CA GLU A 206 -3.92 -15.59 10.21
C GLU A 206 -4.69 -14.27 10.13
N LEU A 207 -5.47 -13.95 11.16
CA LEU A 207 -5.95 -12.60 11.41
C LEU A 207 -4.80 -11.77 12.00
N LYS A 208 -4.42 -10.70 11.30
CA LYS A 208 -3.53 -9.65 11.77
C LYS A 208 -4.34 -8.39 12.01
N PHE A 209 -4.46 -8.01 13.27
CA PHE A 209 -5.17 -6.79 13.66
C PHE A 209 -4.36 -6.04 14.72
N ARG A 210 -4.38 -4.71 14.68
CA ARG A 210 -3.80 -3.87 15.73
C ARG A 210 -4.90 -3.00 16.30
N LYS A 211 -5.06 -3.05 17.62
CA LYS A 211 -5.98 -2.19 18.36
C LYS A 211 -5.21 -1.56 19.51
N ASP A 212 -5.20 -0.23 19.58
CA ASP A 212 -4.55 0.53 20.65
C ASP A 212 -3.08 0.11 20.86
N GLY A 213 -2.34 -0.05 19.76
CA GLY A 213 -0.94 -0.49 19.76
C GLY A 213 -0.73 -1.99 20.03
N ARG A 214 -1.75 -2.72 20.51
CA ARG A 214 -1.67 -4.16 20.78
C ARG A 214 -1.90 -4.96 19.49
N LYS A 215 -1.01 -5.92 19.25
CA LYS A 215 -1.15 -6.89 18.14
C LYS A 215 -2.10 -7.99 18.57
N ILE A 216 -3.24 -8.09 17.91
CA ILE A 216 -4.19 -9.18 18.05
C ILE A 216 -3.96 -10.16 16.90
N ARG A 217 -3.76 -11.43 17.25
CA ARG A 217 -3.59 -12.53 16.29
C ARG A 217 -4.59 -13.63 16.61
N ALA A 218 -5.29 -14.09 15.59
CA ALA A 218 -6.11 -15.29 15.66
C ALA A 218 -5.81 -16.17 14.45
N PHE A 219 -6.03 -17.47 14.60
CA PHE A 219 -5.75 -18.45 13.56
C PHE A 219 -7.04 -19.20 13.22
N PHE A 220 -7.22 -19.48 11.93
CA PHE A 220 -8.38 -20.19 11.40
C PHE A 220 -7.91 -21.25 10.41
N HIS A 221 -8.61 -22.38 10.33
CA HIS A 221 -8.52 -23.20 9.12
C HIS A 221 -8.98 -22.38 7.91
N PRO A 222 -8.48 -22.65 6.69
CA PRO A 222 -8.90 -21.95 5.47
C PRO A 222 -10.42 -21.92 5.28
N GLU A 223 -11.10 -23.05 5.51
CA GLU A 223 -12.55 -23.21 5.43
C GLU A 223 -13.31 -22.56 6.60
N CYS A 224 -12.62 -22.29 7.71
CA CYS A 224 -13.17 -21.64 8.89
C CYS A 224 -13.00 -20.11 8.85
N SER A 225 -12.42 -19.55 7.79
CA SER A 225 -12.14 -18.12 7.72
C SER A 225 -13.43 -17.32 7.53
N PRO A 226 -13.65 -16.24 8.31
CA PRO A 226 -14.88 -15.45 8.20
C PRO A 226 -14.94 -14.59 6.92
N THR A 227 -13.84 -14.48 6.18
CA THR A 227 -13.77 -13.74 4.92
C THR A 227 -12.77 -14.40 3.99
N LYS A 228 -12.81 -14.07 2.70
CA LYS A 228 -11.82 -14.51 1.74
C LYS A 228 -10.45 -13.93 2.14
N PRO A 229 -9.46 -14.77 2.49
CA PRO A 229 -8.16 -14.27 2.91
C PRO A 229 -7.44 -13.61 1.74
N LEU A 230 -6.62 -12.60 2.06
CA LEU A 230 -5.69 -12.03 1.10
C LEU A 230 -4.73 -13.13 0.65
N LYS A 231 -4.58 -13.26 -0.67
CA LYS A 231 -3.63 -14.20 -1.26
C LYS A 231 -2.22 -13.76 -0.86
N THR A 232 -1.49 -14.61 -0.16
CA THR A 232 -0.05 -14.42 0.08
C THR A 232 0.73 -15.63 -0.41
N GLN A 233 2.07 -15.60 -0.22
CA GLN A 233 3.06 -16.59 -0.64
C GLN A 233 2.88 -17.96 0.05
N LEU A 234 1.69 -18.54 -0.04
CA LEU A 234 1.49 -19.94 0.27
C LEU A 234 1.83 -20.73 -0.99
N ASP A 235 3.04 -21.25 -1.02
CA ASP A 235 3.46 -22.22 -2.04
C ASP A 235 2.86 -23.58 -1.67
N GLN A 236 2.02 -24.11 -2.55
CA GLN A 236 1.44 -25.44 -2.41
C GLN A 236 1.86 -26.30 -3.58
N LEU A 237 2.03 -27.59 -3.30
CA LEU A 237 2.24 -28.60 -4.31
C LEU A 237 1.25 -29.73 -4.10
N GLU A 238 0.79 -30.26 -5.21
CA GLU A 238 -0.09 -31.41 -5.27
C GLU A 238 0.63 -32.51 -6.02
N VAL A 239 0.75 -33.68 -5.38
CA VAL A 239 1.53 -34.82 -5.90
C VAL A 239 0.74 -36.11 -5.78
N GLN A 240 1.13 -37.10 -6.58
CA GLN A 240 0.60 -38.46 -6.46
C GLN A 240 1.56 -39.28 -5.59
N TRP A 241 1.11 -39.69 -4.42
CA TRP A 241 1.92 -40.43 -3.45
C TRP A 241 1.26 -41.75 -3.07
N LYS A 242 1.87 -42.88 -3.44
CA LYS A 242 1.36 -44.23 -3.16
C LYS A 242 -0.12 -44.38 -3.57
N GLY A 243 -0.41 -44.02 -4.82
CA GLY A 243 -1.75 -44.10 -5.42
C GLY A 243 -2.78 -43.09 -4.88
N ASN A 244 -2.38 -42.14 -4.04
CA ASN A 244 -3.27 -41.13 -3.46
C ASN A 244 -2.78 -39.73 -3.78
N LYS A 245 -3.73 -38.82 -3.96
CA LYS A 245 -3.49 -37.40 -4.15
C LYS A 245 -3.10 -36.77 -2.81
N LEU A 246 -1.93 -36.14 -2.74
CA LEU A 246 -1.40 -35.51 -1.54
C LEU A 246 -1.14 -34.02 -1.81
N THR A 247 -1.81 -33.15 -1.07
CA THR A 247 -1.62 -31.70 -1.14
C THR A 247 -0.82 -31.24 0.07
N GLY A 248 0.29 -30.56 -0.16
CA GLY A 248 1.17 -30.05 0.88
C GLY A 248 1.58 -28.60 0.67
N VAL A 249 2.35 -28.09 1.62
CA VAL A 249 2.96 -26.75 1.56
C VAL A 249 4.45 -26.88 1.30
N ILE A 250 5.02 -25.90 0.60
CA ILE A 250 6.46 -25.78 0.42
C ILE A 250 6.95 -24.65 1.32
N VAL A 251 7.86 -24.98 2.24
CA VAL A 251 8.52 -23.99 3.10
C VAL A 251 10.00 -24.32 3.26
N PRO A 252 10.86 -23.34 3.62
CA PRO A 252 12.24 -23.62 3.98
C PRO A 252 12.31 -24.61 5.16
N CYS A 253 13.20 -25.60 5.04
CA CYS A 253 13.43 -26.59 6.07
C CYS A 253 13.93 -25.90 7.34
N PRO A 254 13.24 -26.03 8.48
CA PRO A 254 13.65 -25.30 9.65
C PRO A 254 14.73 -26.03 10.47
N GLU A 255 14.97 -27.31 10.22
CA GLU A 255 16.06 -28.15 10.79
C GLU A 255 16.40 -29.27 9.82
N GLU A 256 17.50 -29.97 10.09
CA GLU A 256 17.82 -31.20 9.41
C GLU A 256 16.73 -32.26 9.67
N ILE A 257 16.17 -32.81 8.60
CA ILE A 257 15.18 -33.89 8.62
C ILE A 257 15.55 -34.92 7.56
N HIS A 258 14.95 -36.11 7.59
CA HIS A 258 15.18 -37.12 6.55
C HIS A 258 14.00 -37.16 5.57
N CYS A 259 14.30 -37.22 4.27
CA CYS A 259 13.31 -37.28 3.22
C CYS A 259 12.53 -38.59 3.26
N SER A 260 11.20 -38.51 3.29
CA SER A 260 10.32 -39.68 3.36
C SER A 260 10.32 -40.56 2.08
N ILE A 261 10.97 -40.11 1.00
CA ILE A 261 11.14 -40.90 -0.24
C ILE A 261 12.53 -41.53 -0.30
N CYS A 262 13.57 -40.71 -0.33
CA CYS A 262 14.93 -41.19 -0.60
C CYS A 262 15.73 -41.54 0.67
N GLY A 263 15.24 -41.18 1.86
CA GLY A 263 15.95 -41.39 3.12
C GLY A 263 17.05 -40.37 3.40
N GLU A 264 17.56 -39.67 2.40
CA GLU A 264 18.61 -38.65 2.55
C GLU A 264 18.19 -37.45 3.40
N ALA A 265 19.17 -36.81 4.04
CA ALA A 265 18.98 -35.61 4.85
C ALA A 265 18.55 -34.39 3.98
N VAL A 266 17.68 -33.56 4.54
CA VAL A 266 17.21 -32.28 4.00
C VAL A 266 17.73 -31.18 4.92
N GLU A 267 18.66 -30.39 4.42
CA GLU A 267 19.37 -29.39 5.21
C GLU A 267 18.48 -28.19 5.60
N PRO A 268 18.75 -27.54 6.75
CA PRO A 268 18.10 -26.29 7.11
C PRO A 268 18.17 -25.24 5.98
N GLY A 269 17.06 -24.57 5.69
CA GLY A 269 16.92 -23.55 4.65
C GLY A 269 16.53 -24.09 3.27
N GLN A 270 16.69 -25.39 2.99
CA GLN A 270 16.28 -25.98 1.71
C GLN A 270 14.76 -25.91 1.51
N ARG A 271 14.28 -25.78 0.27
CA ARG A 271 12.83 -25.84 -0.01
C ARG A 271 12.33 -27.26 0.17
N THR A 272 11.40 -27.44 1.10
CA THR A 272 10.95 -28.77 1.54
C THR A 272 9.43 -28.86 1.44
N PHE A 273 8.95 -30.00 0.95
CA PHE A 273 7.53 -30.31 0.91
C PHE A 273 7.09 -30.88 2.25
N TYR A 274 5.96 -30.42 2.78
CA TYR A 274 5.32 -30.95 3.99
C TYR A 274 3.84 -31.21 3.72
N ALA A 275 3.37 -32.41 4.04
CA ALA A 275 1.97 -32.80 3.91
C ALA A 275 1.57 -33.81 4.99
N TYR A 276 0.27 -34.04 5.15
CA TYR A 276 -0.26 -35.05 6.06
C TYR A 276 -0.90 -36.19 5.28
N LYS A 277 -0.53 -37.43 5.63
CA LYS A 277 -1.22 -38.64 5.21
C LYS A 277 -1.62 -39.43 6.46
N ASP A 278 -2.90 -39.74 6.60
CA ASP A 278 -3.44 -40.50 7.74
C ASP A 278 -3.00 -39.92 9.10
N ASN A 279 -3.07 -38.59 9.24
CA ASN A 279 -2.60 -37.82 10.40
C ASN A 279 -1.09 -37.91 10.70
N LYS A 280 -0.28 -38.47 9.81
CA LYS A 280 1.19 -38.48 9.91
C LYS A 280 1.80 -37.45 8.97
N LEU A 281 2.72 -36.65 9.50
CA LEU A 281 3.48 -35.69 8.71
C LEU A 281 4.45 -36.46 7.80
N VAL A 282 4.40 -36.17 6.51
CA VAL A 282 5.31 -36.66 5.49
C VAL A 282 6.05 -35.44 4.94
N CYS A 283 7.37 -35.54 4.82
CA CYS A 283 8.19 -34.43 4.39
C CYS A 283 9.43 -34.89 3.62
N GLY A 284 10.02 -33.99 2.83
CA GLY A 284 11.26 -34.27 2.12
C GLY A 284 11.55 -33.30 0.98
N HIS A 285 12.56 -33.66 0.18
CA HIS A 285 13.01 -32.88 -0.98
C HIS A 285 11.88 -32.64 -1.97
N LEU A 286 11.77 -31.41 -2.47
CA LEU A 286 10.74 -31.04 -3.44
C LEU A 286 10.77 -31.94 -4.68
N HIS A 287 11.95 -32.15 -5.27
CA HIS A 287 12.12 -32.97 -6.48
C HIS A 287 11.69 -34.43 -6.28
N CYS A 288 11.87 -35.00 -5.08
CA CYS A 288 11.44 -36.38 -4.81
C CYS A 288 9.92 -36.50 -4.94
N PHE A 289 9.18 -35.54 -4.38
CA PHE A 289 7.71 -35.56 -4.45
C PHE A 289 7.21 -35.20 -5.86
N GLU A 290 7.90 -34.35 -6.60
CA GLU A 290 7.54 -34.02 -7.99
C GLU A 290 7.72 -35.20 -8.96
N GLN A 291 8.76 -36.00 -8.77
CA GLN A 291 9.06 -37.18 -9.61
C GLN A 291 8.13 -38.36 -9.37
N SER A 292 7.36 -38.36 -8.28
CA SER A 292 6.35 -39.39 -8.00
C SER A 292 5.08 -39.29 -8.86
N LYS A 293 5.05 -38.36 -9.83
CA LYS A 293 4.00 -38.32 -10.86
C LYS A 293 3.95 -39.67 -11.59
N PRO A 294 2.76 -40.27 -11.76
CA PRO A 294 2.64 -41.46 -12.59
C PRO A 294 3.15 -41.10 -13.98
N SER A 295 4.13 -41.86 -14.47
CA SER A 295 4.43 -41.95 -15.89
C SER A 295 3.09 -42.16 -16.58
N SER A 296 2.64 -41.16 -17.34
CA SER A 296 1.51 -41.30 -18.25
C SER A 296 1.77 -42.55 -19.07
N GLU A 297 0.89 -43.53 -18.92
CA GLU A 297 0.91 -44.75 -19.73
C GLU A 297 0.97 -44.33 -21.19
N THR A 298 2.05 -44.73 -21.85
CA THR A 298 2.10 -44.86 -23.30
C THR A 298 1.06 -45.90 -23.69
N GLY A 299 -0.09 -45.43 -24.17
CA GLY A 299 -1.07 -46.17 -24.96
C GLY A 299 -1.27 -45.46 -26.28
#